data_AF-A0A521WPQ8-F1
#
_entry.id   AF-A0A521WPQ8-F1
#
_cell.length_a   1.000
_cell.length_b   1.000
_cell.length_c   1.000
_cell.angle_alpha   90.00
_cell.angle_beta   90.00
_cell.angle_gamma   90.00
#
_symmetry.space_group_name_H-M   'P 1'
#
loop_
_entity.id
_entity.type
_entity.pdbx_description
1 polymer ?
#
loop_
_entity_poly.entity_id
_entity_poly.type
_entity_poly.pdbx_seq_one_letter_code
_entity_poly.pdbx_strand_id
1 'polypeptide(L)'
;MAEFHKAAEAGDPFEARAVLVDCPPGYDGMGEMARAFVEEYAKLGWRRERIMRLFLDPRYAGTHAVYHERGEAFVEELLDEVLGAAVAEGARHG
;
A
#
# COMPACT_ATOMS: atom_id res chain seq x y z
N MET A 1 -9.37 10.16 33.00
CA MET A 1 -8.19 10.09 32.11
C MET A 1 -7.98 11.49 31.57
N ALA A 2 -6.98 12.23 32.05
CA ALA A 2 -6.70 13.57 31.55
C ALA A 2 -5.90 13.44 30.24
N GLU A 3 -6.44 13.95 29.14
CA GLU A 3 -5.70 14.08 27.88
C GLU A 3 -4.62 15.16 28.08
N PHE A 4 -3.35 14.77 28.02
CA PHE A 4 -2.23 15.70 27.97
C PHE A 4 -2.08 16.19 26.53
N HIS A 5 -2.76 17.27 26.19
CA HIS A 5 -2.50 17.97 24.93
C HIS A 5 -1.51 19.12 25.20
N LYS A 6 -0.26 18.95 24.76
CA LYS A 6 0.69 20.07 24.68
C LYS A 6 0.33 20.86 23.42
N ALA A 7 0.19 22.18 23.54
CA ALA A 7 -0.01 23.03 22.38
C ALA A 7 1.19 22.89 21.42
N ALA A 8 0.91 22.83 20.13
CA ALA A 8 1.96 22.86 19.11
C ALA A 8 2.79 24.14 19.28
N GLU A 9 4.11 23.98 19.47
CA GLU A 9 5.01 25.12 19.59
C GLU A 9 5.50 25.54 18.20
N ALA A 10 5.59 26.86 17.99
CA ALA A 10 6.07 27.39 16.71
C ALA A 10 7.51 26.93 16.46
N GLY A 11 7.73 26.22 15.35
CA GLY A 11 9.03 25.65 15.00
C GLY A 11 9.27 24.25 15.55
N ASP A 12 8.25 23.55 16.04
CA ASP A 12 8.36 22.13 16.37
C ASP A 12 8.85 21.32 15.15
N PRO A 13 10.03 20.66 15.21
CA PRO A 13 10.54 19.86 14.11
C PRO A 13 9.67 18.63 13.79
N PHE A 14 8.76 18.25 14.68
CA PHE A 14 7.80 17.17 14.49
C PHE A 14 6.39 17.68 14.13
N GLU A 15 6.22 18.98 13.86
CA GLU A 15 4.97 19.52 13.34
C GLU A 15 4.58 18.81 12.03
N ALA A 16 3.44 18.13 12.02
CA ALA A 16 2.94 17.47 10.82
C ALA A 16 2.57 18.51 9.76
N ARG A 17 3.35 18.59 8.69
CA ARG A 17 3.08 19.42 7.51
C ARG A 17 2.82 18.53 6.30
N ALA A 18 1.59 18.53 5.82
CA ALA A 18 1.22 17.85 4.58
C ALA A 18 1.22 18.85 3.42
N VAL A 19 1.77 18.44 2.29
CA VAL A 19 1.64 19.14 1.01
C VAL A 19 1.04 18.15 0.03
N LEU A 20 -0.08 18.53 -0.59
CA LEU A 20 -0.64 17.75 -1.67
C LEU A 20 0.23 17.94 -2.91
N VAL A 21 0.68 16.83 -3.48
CA VAL A 21 1.39 16.83 -4.76
C VAL A 21 0.37 16.43 -5.82
N ASP A 22 0.18 17.31 -6.81
CA ASP A 22 -0.73 17.04 -7.90
C ASP A 22 -0.26 15.82 -8.70
N CYS A 23 -1.15 14.85 -8.86
CA CYS A 23 -0.95 13.77 -9.81
C CYS A 23 -1.33 14.25 -11.21
N PRO A 24 -0.64 13.78 -12.27
CA PRO A 24 -1.08 14.03 -13.64
C PRO A 24 -2.55 13.62 -13.84
N PRO A 25 -3.33 14.35 -14.65
CA PRO A 25 -4.73 13.99 -14.91
C PRO A 25 -4.86 12.53 -15.38
N GLY A 26 -5.71 11.76 -14.71
CA GLY A 26 -5.94 10.34 -15.03
C GLY A 26 -4.90 9.36 -14.46
N TYR A 27 -3.91 9.83 -13.69
CA TYR A 27 -2.96 8.95 -13.02
C TYR A 27 -3.59 8.28 -11.79
N ASP A 28 -3.60 6.93 -11.77
CA ASP A 28 -4.08 6.12 -10.63
C ASP A 28 -2.96 5.91 -9.59
N GLY A 29 -2.62 6.95 -8.84
CA GLY A 29 -1.56 6.87 -7.83
C GLY A 29 -1.84 5.83 -6.73
N MET A 30 -3.11 5.59 -6.40
CA MET A 30 -3.47 4.57 -5.41
C MET A 30 -3.24 3.16 -5.96
N GLY A 31 -3.64 2.92 -7.21
CA GLY A 31 -3.39 1.65 -7.90
C GLY A 31 -1.90 1.35 -8.06
N GLU A 32 -1.11 2.34 -8.46
CA GLU A 32 0.35 2.21 -8.59
C GLU A 32 1.02 1.93 -7.24
N MET A 33 0.59 2.61 -6.17
CA MET A 33 1.08 2.34 -4.82
C MET A 33 0.72 0.92 -4.36
N ALA A 34 -0.52 0.49 -4.59
CA ALA A 34 -0.96 -0.87 -4.25
C ALA A 34 -0.13 -1.92 -4.98
N ARG A 35 0.12 -1.71 -6.28
CA ARG A 35 0.96 -2.56 -7.11
C ARG A 35 2.37 -2.66 -6.55
N ALA A 36 2.98 -1.53 -6.23
CA ALA A 36 4.33 -1.49 -5.66
C ALA A 36 4.42 -2.31 -4.36
N PHE A 37 3.43 -2.22 -3.46
CA PHE A 37 3.43 -3.06 -2.26
C PHE A 37 3.42 -4.56 -2.60
N VAL A 38 2.56 -5.00 -3.51
CA VAL A 38 2.46 -6.41 -3.90
C VAL A 38 3.77 -6.89 -4.52
N GLU A 39 4.35 -6.12 -5.44
CA GLU A 39 5.62 -6.45 -6.10
C GLU A 39 6.77 -6.60 -5.09
N GLU A 40 6.91 -5.68 -4.15
CA GLU A 40 7.97 -5.74 -3.15
C GLU A 40 7.80 -6.93 -2.20
N TYR A 41 6.57 -7.25 -1.78
CA TYR A 41 6.35 -8.45 -0.96
C TYR A 41 6.54 -9.76 -1.75
N ALA A 42 6.20 -9.76 -3.05
CA ALA A 42 6.47 -10.89 -3.93
C ALA A 42 7.98 -11.15 -4.07
N LYS A 43 8.80 -10.09 -4.23
CA LYS A 43 10.27 -10.18 -4.26
C LYS A 43 10.86 -10.73 -2.96
N LEU A 44 10.20 -10.48 -1.82
CA LEU A 44 10.55 -11.06 -0.52
C LEU A 44 10.08 -12.52 -0.35
N GLY A 45 9.47 -13.12 -1.38
CA GLY A 45 8.99 -14.51 -1.36
C GLY A 45 7.71 -14.71 -0.56
N TRP A 46 6.91 -13.66 -0.35
CA TRP A 46 5.66 -13.80 0.39
C TRP A 46 4.57 -14.43 -0.49
N ARG A 47 3.81 -15.34 0.11
CA ARG A 47 2.67 -15.99 -0.57
C ARG A 47 1.45 -15.07 -0.63
N ARG A 48 0.59 -15.27 -1.64
CA ARG A 48 -0.66 -14.53 -1.87
C ARG A 48 -1.45 -14.29 -0.59
N GLU A 49 -1.73 -15.35 0.17
CA GLU A 49 -2.59 -15.27 1.38
C GLU A 49 -1.96 -14.40 2.49
N ARG A 50 -0.63 -14.27 2.50
CA ARG A 50 0.06 -13.38 3.43
C ARG A 50 -0.04 -11.93 2.98
N ILE A 51 0.09 -11.67 1.68
CA ILE A 51 -0.01 -10.33 1.12
C ILE A 51 -1.45 -9.81 1.26
N MET A 52 -2.46 -10.62 0.92
CA MET A 52 -3.88 -10.28 1.09
C MET A 52 -4.23 -9.90 2.54
N ARG A 53 -3.63 -10.57 3.53
CA ARG A 53 -3.84 -10.22 4.95
C ARG A 53 -3.39 -8.80 5.31
N LEU A 54 -2.45 -8.21 4.59
CA LEU A 54 -2.06 -6.80 4.79
C LEU A 54 -3.16 -5.83 4.33
N PHE A 55 -3.89 -6.19 3.29
CA PHE A 55 -5.02 -5.40 2.78
C PHE A 55 -6.23 -5.47 3.72
N LEU A 56 -6.43 -6.60 4.40
CA LEU A 56 -7.54 -6.79 5.33
C LEU A 56 -7.33 -6.20 6.73
N ASP A 57 -6.08 -5.93 7.12
CA ASP A 57 -5.73 -5.57 8.49
C ASP A 57 -5.55 -4.04 8.67
N PRO A 58 -6.39 -3.37 9.50
CA PRO A 58 -6.34 -1.92 9.70
C PRO A 58 -5.02 -1.37 10.24
N ARG A 59 -4.15 -2.23 10.80
CA ARG A 59 -2.82 -1.83 11.28
C ARG A 59 -1.88 -1.48 10.12
N TYR A 60 -2.20 -1.91 8.91
CA TYR A 60 -1.45 -1.60 7.69
C TYR A 60 -2.18 -0.53 6.89
N ALA A 61 -2.13 0.71 7.37
CA ALA A 61 -2.94 1.82 6.87
C ALA A 61 -2.89 2.00 5.33
N GLY A 62 -1.71 1.84 4.71
CA GLY A 62 -1.56 2.00 3.26
C GLY A 62 -2.32 0.94 2.45
N THR A 63 -2.08 -0.34 2.70
CA THR A 63 -2.76 -1.45 1.99
C THR A 63 -4.23 -1.54 2.39
N HIS A 64 -4.55 -1.26 3.65
CA HIS A 64 -5.94 -1.28 4.12
C HIS A 64 -6.78 -0.15 3.53
N ALA A 65 -6.19 1.04 3.31
CA ALA A 65 -6.87 2.12 2.60
C ALA A 65 -7.25 1.71 1.17
N VAL A 66 -6.35 1.02 0.45
CA VAL A 66 -6.63 0.49 -0.89
C VAL A 66 -7.80 -0.50 -0.85
N TYR A 67 -7.79 -1.45 0.08
CA TYR A 67 -8.88 -2.43 0.22
C TYR A 67 -10.21 -1.75 0.52
N HIS A 68 -10.23 -0.77 1.41
CA HIS A 68 -11.45 -0.06 1.78
C HIS A 68 -12.01 0.79 0.61
N GLU A 69 -11.13 1.42 -0.18
CA GLU A 69 -11.56 2.31 -1.28
C GLU A 69 -11.91 1.55 -2.56
N ARG A 70 -11.19 0.46 -2.87
CA ARG A 70 -11.29 -0.27 -4.16
C ARG A 70 -11.98 -1.63 -4.04
N GLY A 71 -12.08 -2.17 -2.83
CA GLY A 71 -12.71 -3.44 -2.53
C GLY A 71 -11.81 -4.65 -2.80
N GLU A 72 -12.32 -5.81 -2.38
CA GLU A 72 -11.60 -7.08 -2.43
C GLU A 72 -11.30 -7.57 -3.85
N ALA A 73 -12.27 -7.42 -4.78
CA ALA A 73 -12.10 -7.87 -6.16
C ALA A 73 -10.89 -7.22 -6.84
N PHE A 74 -10.72 -5.90 -6.65
CA PHE A 74 -9.56 -5.18 -7.15
C PHE A 74 -8.24 -5.74 -6.59
N VAL A 75 -8.20 -6.06 -5.30
CA VAL A 75 -7.00 -6.60 -4.66
C VAL A 75 -6.69 -8.01 -5.14
N GLU A 76 -7.71 -8.86 -5.31
CA GLU A 76 -7.55 -10.21 -5.87
C GLU A 76 -7.01 -10.16 -7.31
N GLU A 77 -7.58 -9.30 -8.15
CA GLU A 77 -7.11 -9.09 -9.53
C GLU A 77 -5.65 -8.61 -9.56
N LEU A 78 -5.31 -7.63 -8.73
CA LEU A 78 -3.93 -7.13 -8.62
C LEU A 78 -2.94 -8.22 -8.18
N LEU A 79 -3.33 -9.05 -7.21
CA LEU A 79 -2.50 -10.16 -6.75
C LEU A 79 -2.31 -11.21 -7.85
N ASP A 80 -3.34 -11.50 -8.65
CA ASP A 80 -3.25 -12.42 -9.79
C ASP A 80 -2.29 -11.91 -10.85
N GLU A 81 -2.40 -10.62 -11.22
CA GLU A 81 -1.54 -9.99 -12.20
C GLU A 81 -0.07 -10.01 -11.79
N VAL A 82 0.24 -9.57 -10.57
CA VAL A 82 1.62 -9.43 -10.11
C VAL A 82 2.26 -10.80 -9.85
N LEU A 83 1.56 -11.69 -9.15
CA LEU A 83 2.13 -12.99 -8.78
C LEU A 83 2.17 -13.95 -9.98
N GLY A 84 1.21 -13.84 -10.91
CA GLY A 84 1.25 -14.57 -12.17
C GLY A 84 2.42 -14.15 -13.06
N ALA A 85 2.73 -12.85 -13.11
CA ALA A 85 3.89 -12.33 -13.83
C ALA A 85 5.22 -12.76 -13.19
N ALA A 86 5.34 -12.71 -11.86
CA ALA A 86 6.54 -13.11 -11.13
C ALA A 86 6.91 -14.60 -11.37
N VAL A 87 5.90 -15.49 -11.44
CA VAL A 87 6.10 -16.90 -11.79
C VAL A 87 6.68 -17.05 -13.20
N ALA A 88 6.17 -16.27 -14.16
CA ALA A 88 6.68 -16.29 -15.54
C ALA A 88 8.11 -15.75 -15.66
N GLU A 89 8.51 -14.77 -14.85
CA GLU A 89 9.89 -14.27 -14.82
C GLU A 89 10.87 -15.24 -14.15
N GLY A 90 10.44 -15.92 -13.07
CA GLY A 90 11.22 -16.97 -12.42
C GLY A 90 11.50 -18.16 -13.35
N ALA A 91 10.54 -18.52 -14.22
CA ALA A 91 10.69 -19.60 -15.19
C ALA A 91 11.63 -19.25 -16.38
N ARG A 92 11.91 -17.97 -16.64
CA ARG A 92 12.81 -17.53 -17.73
C ARG A 92 14.30 -17.57 -17.34
N HIS A 93 14.61 -17.75 -16.07
CA HIS A 93 15.97 -17.74 -15.52
C HIS A 93 16.37 -19.09 -14.88
N GLY A 94 15.58 -20.15 -15.10
CA GLY A 94 15.80 -21.51 -14.58
C GLY A 94 16.40 -22.46 -15.60
#